data_AF-A0A1M4YYG1-F1
#
_entry.id   AF-A0A1M4YYG1-F1
#
_cell.length_a   1.000
_cell.length_b   1.000
_cell.length_c   1.000
_cell.angle_alpha   90.00
_cell.angle_beta   90.00
_cell.angle_gamma   90.00
#
_symmetry.space_group_name_H-M   'P 1'
#
loop_
_entity.id
_entity.type
_entity.pdbx_description
1 polymer ?
#
loop_
_entity_poly.entity_id
_entity_poly.type
_entity_poly.pdbx_seq_one_letter_code
_entity_poly.pdbx_strand_id
1 'polypeptide(L)'
;MRIIEDLAERIKSNPGGFDRLSDYTNTAWAAVPSAPSSGCDTNSCTATQLAQWDANQWFSQISQLIPGGQARTFLSADEAVGNRRQLGVMLAWPLQQRAVSAFGTPEKVTTGSGANAVACPDEHICHLLYIQP
;
A
#
# COMPACT_ATOMS: atom_id res chain seq x y z
N MET A 1 4.36 2.17 -12.29
CA MET A 1 4.53 2.82 -10.98
C MET A 1 5.60 2.08 -10.22
N ARG A 2 6.89 2.42 -10.45
CA ARG A 2 8.01 1.51 -10.14
C ARG A 2 8.06 1.03 -8.69
N ILE A 3 7.59 1.85 -7.76
CA ILE A 3 7.53 1.48 -6.34
C ILE A 3 6.44 0.44 -6.04
N ILE A 4 5.27 0.46 -6.71
CA ILE A 4 4.25 -0.59 -6.52
C ILE A 4 4.73 -1.90 -7.16
N GLU A 5 5.41 -1.83 -8.31
CA GLU A 5 6.05 -2.99 -8.92
C GLU A 5 7.14 -3.60 -8.01
N ASP A 6 7.93 -2.79 -7.31
CA ASP A 6 8.88 -3.27 -6.29
C ASP A 6 8.19 -4.10 -5.19
N LEU A 7 7.05 -3.65 -4.67
CA LEU A 7 6.29 -4.43 -3.68
C LEU A 7 5.79 -5.75 -4.26
N ALA A 8 5.32 -5.75 -5.51
CA ALA A 8 4.88 -6.97 -6.17
C ALA A 8 6.02 -7.99 -6.31
N GLU A 9 7.23 -7.54 -6.63
CA GLU A 9 8.41 -8.41 -6.72
C GLU A 9 8.85 -8.95 -5.35
N ARG A 10 8.74 -8.16 -4.27
CA ARG A 10 8.96 -8.64 -2.89
C ARG A 10 7.96 -9.71 -2.47
N ILE A 11 6.69 -9.56 -2.86
CA ILE A 11 5.66 -10.58 -2.61
C ILE A 11 5.99 -11.86 -3.37
N LYS A 12 6.38 -11.76 -4.64
CA LYS A 12 6.74 -12.94 -5.45
C LYS A 12 7.97 -13.68 -4.93
N SER A 13 8.95 -12.96 -4.38
CA SER A 13 10.19 -13.57 -3.87
C SER A 13 10.01 -14.24 -2.50
N ASN A 14 8.99 -13.84 -1.73
CA ASN A 14 8.69 -14.42 -0.43
C ASN A 14 8.02 -15.80 -0.56
N PRO A 15 8.50 -16.87 0.12
CA PRO A 15 7.86 -18.19 0.08
C PRO A 15 6.36 -18.16 0.41
N GLY A 16 5.53 -18.49 -0.57
CA GLY A 16 4.07 -18.43 -0.44
C GLY A 16 3.56 -17.00 -0.22
N GLY A 17 4.17 -16.00 -0.86
CA GLY A 17 3.85 -14.58 -0.65
C GLY A 17 2.39 -14.22 -0.97
N PHE A 18 1.81 -14.80 -2.02
CA PHE A 18 0.41 -14.59 -2.37
C PHE A 18 -0.58 -15.25 -1.40
N ASP A 19 -0.16 -16.27 -0.65
CA ASP A 19 -1.00 -16.90 0.38
C ASP A 19 -1.00 -16.10 1.69
N ARG A 20 -0.15 -15.07 1.80
CA ARG A 20 0.04 -14.24 3.00
C ARG A 20 -0.06 -12.75 2.73
N LEU A 21 -0.85 -12.34 1.74
CA LEU A 21 -1.06 -10.92 1.41
C LEU A 21 -1.51 -10.08 2.61
N SER A 22 -2.17 -10.69 3.60
CA SER A 22 -2.51 -10.04 4.88
C SER A 22 -1.30 -9.48 5.63
N ASP A 23 -0.15 -10.15 5.54
CA ASP A 23 1.10 -9.74 6.21
C ASP A 23 1.71 -8.48 5.59
N TYR A 24 1.26 -8.10 4.38
CA TYR A 24 1.67 -6.88 3.68
C TYR A 24 0.68 -5.71 3.85
N THR A 25 -0.40 -5.90 4.63
CA THR A 25 -1.43 -4.88 4.80
C THR A 25 -1.05 -3.81 5.83
N ASN A 26 -1.39 -2.57 5.51
CA ASN A 26 -1.31 -1.43 6.40
C ASN A 26 -2.43 -0.46 6.02
N THR A 27 -3.46 -0.45 6.86
CA THR A 27 -4.70 0.29 6.61
C THR A 27 -4.63 1.75 7.05
N ALA A 28 -3.58 2.15 7.76
CA ALA A 28 -3.38 3.52 8.20
C ALA A 28 -2.65 4.32 7.12
N TRP A 29 -3.21 5.47 6.75
CA TRP A 29 -2.51 6.46 5.95
C TRP A 29 -1.36 7.06 6.77
N ALA A 30 -0.19 7.26 6.15
CA ALA A 30 1.00 7.92 6.70
C ALA A 30 1.75 7.23 7.87
N ALA A 31 1.30 6.09 8.39
CA ALA A 31 2.12 5.31 9.32
C ALA A 31 3.07 4.40 8.51
N VAL A 32 4.37 4.68 8.51
CA VAL A 32 5.34 3.59 8.32
C VAL A 32 4.97 2.55 9.38
N PRO A 33 4.69 1.27 9.00
CA PRO A 33 4.36 0.25 9.97
C PRO A 33 5.40 0.26 11.09
N SER A 34 5.02 -0.09 12.32
CA SER A 34 6.00 -0.25 13.39
C SER A 34 7.13 -1.16 12.90
N ALA A 35 8.38 -0.76 13.20
CA ALA A 35 9.54 -1.52 12.78
C ALA A 35 9.36 -2.99 13.23
N PRO A 36 9.56 -3.97 12.34
CA PRO A 36 9.45 -5.37 12.71
C PRO A 36 10.47 -5.70 13.80
N SER A 37 10.15 -6.69 14.63
CA SER A 37 11.03 -7.11 15.73
C SER A 37 12.37 -7.70 15.27
N SER A 38 12.50 -8.03 13.99
CA SER A 38 13.67 -8.69 13.42
C SER A 38 14.08 -8.02 12.11
N GLY A 39 15.35 -7.62 12.01
CA GLY A 39 15.94 -7.17 10.75
C GLY A 39 16.27 -8.37 9.87
N CYS A 40 15.54 -8.54 8.77
CA CYS A 40 15.74 -9.64 7.82
C CYS A 40 16.94 -9.41 6.87
N ASP A 41 17.63 -8.28 7.01
CA ASP A 41 18.91 -7.95 6.38
C ASP A 41 20.11 -8.63 7.05
N THR A 42 19.97 -8.96 8.34
CA THR A 42 21.05 -9.46 9.20
C THR A 42 20.72 -10.79 9.89
N ASN A 43 19.44 -11.15 9.96
CA ASN A 43 18.96 -12.36 10.62
C ASN A 43 18.18 -13.24 9.65
N SER A 44 18.11 -14.54 9.95
CA SER A 44 17.14 -15.40 9.27
C SER A 44 15.72 -15.03 9.69
N CYS A 45 14.84 -14.90 8.70
CA CYS A 45 13.44 -14.59 8.91
C CYS A 45 12.56 -15.72 8.41
N THR A 46 11.47 -15.98 9.14
CA THR A 46 10.33 -16.72 8.59
C THR A 46 9.68 -15.91 7.48
N ALA A 47 8.93 -16.55 6.60
CA ALA A 47 8.26 -15.87 5.50
C ALA A 47 7.26 -14.77 5.97
N THR A 48 6.67 -14.89 7.15
CA THR A 48 5.81 -13.84 7.74
C THR A 48 6.65 -12.66 8.27
N GLN A 49 7.77 -12.92 8.93
CA GLN A 49 8.68 -11.85 9.35
C GLN A 49 9.27 -11.10 8.15
N LEU A 50 9.60 -11.83 7.08
CA LEU A 50 10.07 -11.25 5.83
C LEU A 50 9.01 -10.35 5.20
N ALA A 51 7.74 -10.78 5.14
CA ALA A 51 6.64 -9.97 4.62
C ALA A 51 6.48 -8.63 5.38
N GLN A 52 6.46 -8.70 6.71
CA GLN A 52 6.33 -7.50 7.56
C GLN A 52 7.54 -6.56 7.40
N TRP A 53 8.75 -7.14 7.29
CA TRP A 53 9.96 -6.37 7.06
C TRP A 53 9.97 -5.72 5.67
N ASP A 54 9.65 -6.46 4.62
CA ASP A 54 9.53 -5.95 3.26
C ASP A 54 8.50 -4.83 3.14
N ALA A 55 7.32 -5.01 3.73
CA ALA A 55 6.29 -3.97 3.79
C ALA A 55 6.84 -2.72 4.49
N ASN A 56 7.47 -2.86 5.66
CA ASN A 56 8.05 -1.74 6.39
C ASN A 56 9.13 -0.99 5.58
N GLN A 57 10.02 -1.72 4.90
CA GLN A 57 11.04 -1.13 4.03
C GLN A 57 10.41 -0.39 2.85
N TRP A 58 9.40 -1.00 2.22
CA TRP A 58 8.68 -0.39 1.11
C TRP A 58 7.96 0.90 1.52
N PHE A 59 7.25 0.91 2.65
CA PHE A 59 6.63 2.12 3.20
C PHE A 59 7.66 3.21 3.53
N SER A 60 8.83 2.80 4.04
CA SER A 60 9.95 3.72 4.30
C SER A 60 10.55 4.31 3.02
N GLN A 61 10.58 3.55 1.92
CA GLN A 61 11.05 4.06 0.63
C GLN A 61 10.07 5.06 0.01
N ILE A 62 8.76 4.87 0.17
CA ILE A 62 7.75 5.82 -0.31
C ILE A 62 7.97 7.20 0.29
N SER A 63 8.19 7.28 1.61
CA SER A 63 8.40 8.57 2.28
C SER A 63 9.69 9.28 1.83
N GLN A 64 10.69 8.51 1.37
CA GLN A 64 11.93 9.05 0.81
C GLN A 64 11.79 9.49 -0.65
N LEU A 65 11.05 8.74 -1.47
CA LEU A 65 10.92 8.97 -2.91
C LEU A 65 9.87 10.02 -3.25
N ILE A 66 8.82 10.14 -2.43
CA ILE A 66 7.69 11.04 -2.66
C ILE A 66 7.53 11.93 -1.42
N PRO A 67 8.08 13.16 -1.42
CA PRO A 67 7.91 14.08 -0.30
C PRO A 67 6.42 14.35 -0.02
N GLY A 68 5.99 14.09 1.21
CA GLY A 68 4.57 14.17 1.60
C GLY A 68 3.69 13.05 1.01
N GLY A 69 4.30 12.07 0.33
CA GLY A 69 3.62 10.90 -0.18
C GLY A 69 3.18 9.96 0.95
N GLN A 70 2.03 9.35 0.76
CA GLN A 70 1.44 8.38 1.67
C GLN A 70 1.05 7.13 0.89
N ALA A 71 0.92 6.03 1.59
CA ALA A 71 0.45 4.78 1.01
C ALA A 71 -0.50 4.07 1.97
N ARG A 72 -1.34 3.22 1.39
CA ARG A 72 -2.20 2.30 2.11
C ARG A 72 -2.27 0.98 1.34
N THR A 73 -2.13 -0.13 2.05
CA THR A 73 -2.26 -1.48 1.49
C THR A 73 -3.40 -2.20 2.20
N PHE A 74 -4.27 -2.85 1.43
CA PHE A 74 -5.49 -3.49 1.94
C PHE A 74 -5.86 -4.70 1.09
N LEU A 75 -6.49 -5.70 1.68
CA LEU A 75 -7.08 -6.78 0.89
C LEU A 75 -8.33 -6.26 0.18
N SER A 76 -8.54 -6.70 -1.06
CA SER A 76 -9.73 -6.33 -1.83
C SER A 76 -11.02 -6.62 -1.05
N ALA A 77 -11.89 -5.62 -0.98
CA ALA A 77 -13.20 -5.74 -0.34
C ALA A 77 -14.22 -6.46 -1.24
N ASP A 78 -13.93 -6.54 -2.55
CA ASP A 78 -14.79 -7.17 -3.55
C ASP A 78 -14.61 -8.70 -3.59
N GLU A 79 -13.66 -9.23 -2.80
CA GLU A 79 -13.42 -10.66 -2.62
C GLU A 79 -13.96 -11.16 -1.27
N ALA A 80 -14.65 -12.32 -1.31
CA ALA A 80 -15.15 -12.98 -0.13
C ALA A 80 -14.02 -13.34 0.86
N VAL A 81 -14.31 -13.24 2.15
CA VAL A 81 -13.38 -13.62 3.22
C VAL A 81 -12.99 -15.09 3.03
N GLY A 82 -11.68 -15.38 2.93
CA GLY A 82 -11.13 -16.71 2.61
C GLY A 82 -10.67 -16.88 1.15
N ASN A 83 -11.07 -15.99 0.25
CA ASN A 83 -10.65 -15.98 -1.17
C ASN A 83 -9.93 -14.68 -1.58
N ARG A 84 -9.43 -13.92 -0.62
CA ARG A 84 -8.76 -12.64 -0.88
C ARG A 84 -7.38 -12.87 -1.48
N ARG A 85 -7.28 -12.80 -2.81
CA ARG A 85 -6.06 -13.01 -3.61
C ARG A 85 -5.49 -11.71 -4.16
N GLN A 86 -6.18 -10.59 -3.91
CA GLN A 86 -5.79 -9.28 -4.39
C GLN A 86 -5.40 -8.36 -3.25
N LEU A 87 -4.20 -7.80 -3.35
CA LEU A 87 -3.73 -6.72 -2.49
C LEU A 87 -3.92 -5.40 -3.23
N GLY A 88 -4.85 -4.59 -2.75
CA GLY A 88 -5.01 -3.20 -3.17
C GLY A 88 -3.87 -2.35 -2.59
N VAL A 89 -3.22 -1.58 -3.45
CA VAL A 89 -2.16 -0.64 -3.12
C VAL A 89 -2.59 0.73 -3.60
N MET A 90 -2.84 1.63 -2.65
CA MET A 90 -3.17 3.02 -2.95
C MET A 90 -2.00 3.92 -2.53
N LEU A 91 -1.43 4.63 -3.50
CA LEU A 91 -0.45 5.68 -3.26
C LEU A 91 -1.13 7.03 -3.36
N ALA A 92 -0.80 7.93 -2.45
CA ALA A 92 -1.29 9.30 -2.40
C ALA A 92 -0.11 10.26 -2.41
N TRP A 93 -0.21 11.37 -3.12
CA TRP A 93 0.78 12.45 -3.05
C TRP A 93 0.08 13.81 -3.02
N PRO A 94 0.70 14.84 -2.41
CA PRO A 94 0.06 16.14 -2.24
C PRO A 94 -0.36 16.74 -3.58
N LEU A 95 -1.55 17.31 -3.63
CA LEU A 95 -2.03 18.10 -4.75
C LEU A 95 -1.15 19.35 -4.88
N GLN A 96 -0.57 19.56 -6.07
CA GLN A 96 0.10 20.83 -6.37
C GLN A 96 -0.97 21.90 -6.59
N GLN A 97 -1.08 22.83 -5.64
CA GLN A 97 -2.02 23.95 -5.72
C GLN A 97 -1.58 24.93 -6.83
N ARG A 98 -2.08 24.74 -8.05
CA ARG A 98 -2.28 25.87 -8.97
C ARG A 98 -3.63 26.49 -8.66
N ALA A 99 -3.70 27.82 -8.63
CA ALA A 99 -4.94 28.54 -8.39
C ALA A 99 -6.06 28.00 -9.28
N VAL A 100 -7.02 27.31 -8.67
CA VAL A 100 -8.15 26.66 -9.32
C VAL A 100 -9.16 27.74 -9.72
N SER A 101 -8.92 28.39 -10.85
CA SER A 101 -9.96 29.15 -11.54
C SER A 101 -10.72 28.21 -12.46
N ALA A 102 -12.00 27.97 -12.12
CA ALA A 102 -13.06 27.39 -12.97
C ALA A 102 -12.96 25.93 -13.46
N PHE A 103 -11.87 25.18 -13.23
CA PHE A 103 -11.77 23.77 -13.64
C PHE A 103 -11.51 22.82 -12.45
N GLY A 104 -12.59 22.42 -11.79
CA GLY A 104 -12.77 21.09 -11.19
C GLY A 104 -12.02 20.76 -9.90
N THR A 105 -12.77 20.45 -8.83
CA THR A 105 -12.26 19.60 -7.74
C THR A 105 -11.81 18.25 -8.31
N PRO A 106 -10.61 17.74 -7.98
CA PRO A 106 -10.17 16.43 -8.47
C PRO A 106 -11.12 15.33 -7.97
N GLU A 107 -11.47 14.39 -8.86
CA GLU A 107 -12.27 13.22 -8.51
C GLU A 107 -11.49 12.34 -7.54
N LYS A 108 -12.13 11.97 -6.42
CA LYS A 108 -11.50 11.14 -5.40
C LYS A 108 -11.67 9.66 -5.76
N VAL A 109 -10.55 8.96 -5.92
CA VAL A 109 -10.55 7.51 -6.05
C VAL A 109 -11.10 6.89 -4.77
N THR A 110 -12.17 6.10 -4.92
CA THR A 110 -12.81 5.37 -3.83
C THR A 110 -13.01 3.93 -4.27
N THR A 111 -12.73 2.97 -3.41
CA THR A 111 -12.97 1.54 -3.66
C THR A 111 -13.61 0.87 -2.46
N GLY A 112 -14.32 -0.24 -2.67
CA GLY A 112 -15.15 -0.88 -1.66
C GLY A 112 -16.44 -0.10 -1.35
N SER A 113 -17.20 -0.58 -0.37
CA SER A 113 -18.44 0.05 0.08
C SER A 113 -18.61 -0.03 1.61
N GLY A 114 -19.42 0.86 2.18
CA GLY A 114 -19.69 0.92 3.61
C GLY A 114 -18.43 1.13 4.45
N ALA A 115 -18.32 0.41 5.57
CA ALA A 115 -17.18 0.51 6.50
C ALA A 115 -15.83 0.03 5.91
N ASN A 116 -15.85 -0.68 4.78
CA ASN A 116 -14.65 -1.16 4.10
C ASN A 116 -14.19 -0.23 2.97
N ALA A 117 -14.86 0.91 2.77
CA ALA A 117 -14.50 1.86 1.74
C ALA A 117 -13.10 2.45 2.01
N VAL A 118 -12.26 2.42 0.98
CA VAL A 118 -10.94 3.06 0.99
C VAL A 118 -11.02 4.27 0.08
N ALA A 119 -10.96 5.46 0.68
CA ALA A 119 -10.95 6.73 -0.02
C ALA A 119 -9.55 7.34 -0.03
N CYS A 120 -9.23 8.02 -1.13
CA CYS A 120 -8.08 8.90 -1.20
C CYS A 120 -8.16 10.01 -0.13
N PRO A 121 -7.06 10.31 0.60
CA PRO A 121 -7.03 11.40 1.58
C PRO A 121 -7.32 12.77 0.95
N ASP A 122 -7.82 13.70 1.76
CA ASP A 122 -8.02 15.09 1.35
C ASP A 122 -6.70 15.75 0.95
N GLU A 123 -6.74 16.71 0.03
CA GLU A 123 -5.57 17.43 -0.51
C GLU A 123 -4.50 16.53 -1.17
N HIS A 124 -4.83 15.28 -1.50
CA HIS A 124 -3.95 14.36 -2.22
C HIS A 124 -4.56 13.92 -3.55
N ILE A 125 -3.69 13.60 -4.50
CA ILE A 125 -4.04 12.80 -5.69
C ILE A 125 -3.62 11.37 -5.39
N CYS A 126 -4.47 10.41 -5.74
CA CYS A 126 -4.18 8.99 -5.52
C CYS A 126 -4.11 8.17 -6.80
N HIS A 127 -3.38 7.06 -6.70
CA HIS A 127 -3.38 6.00 -7.68
C HIS A 127 -3.57 4.66 -6.99
N LEU A 128 -4.48 3.85 -7.55
CA LEU A 128 -4.83 2.53 -7.06
C LEU A 128 -4.38 1.47 -8.07
N LEU A 129 -3.61 0.50 -7.60
CA LEU A 129 -3.31 -0.73 -8.33
C LEU A 129 -3.62 -1.94 -7.45
N TYR A 130 -3.87 -3.07 -8.09
CA TYR A 130 -4.05 -4.36 -7.45
C TYR A 130 -2.88 -5.28 -7.80
N ILE A 131 -2.24 -5.85 -6.79
CA ILE A 131 -1.26 -6.92 -6.92
C ILE A 131 -2.01 -8.24 -6.77
N GLN A 132 -1.84 -9.13 -7.74
CA GLN A 132 -2.45 -10.47 -7.79
C GLN A 132 -1.46 -11.46 -8.45
N PRO A 133 -1.62 -12.78 -8.22
CA PRO A 133 -0.75 -13.82 -8.79
C PRO A 133 -0.62 -13.77 -10.31
#